data_AF-A0A6G1RHB8-F1
#
_entry.id   AF-A0A6G1RHB8-F1
#
_cell.length_a   1.000
_cell.length_b   1.000
_cell.length_c   1.000
_cell.angle_alpha   90.00
_cell.angle_beta   90.00
_cell.angle_gamma   90.00
#
_symmetry.space_group_name_H-M   'P 1'
#
loop_
_entity.id
_entity.type
_entity.pdbx_description
1 polymer ?
#
loop_
_entity_poly.entity_id
_entity_poly.type
_entity_poly.pdbx_seq_one_letter_code
_entity_poly.pdbx_strand_id
1 'polypeptide(L)'
;GRPPPPPELVREVREAPRLQFVGALGYVSLFPLLLQLLRPDSPRLPAVLDAMRSERQLWTPFGLRSLARDSPLYMQRNTQHDPPYWRGSVWVNINYLALRALHGYAGTEGPQRERAAELYRELRRNLMANLYRQHAESGFLWEHYSDSTGRGQGCHPFAGWSALVVLVMAEDY
;
A
#
# COMPACT_ATOMS: atom_id res chain seq x y z
N GLY A 1 14.44 -29.14 37.46
CA GLY A 1 13.55 -29.56 36.36
C GLY A 1 13.55 -28.49 35.29
N ARG A 2 13.47 -28.86 34.01
CA ARG A 2 13.29 -27.86 32.94
C ARG A 2 11.95 -27.12 33.12
N PRO A 3 11.89 -25.81 32.86
CA PRO A 3 10.61 -25.09 32.89
C PRO A 3 9.65 -25.68 31.84
N PRO A 4 8.33 -25.64 32.10
CA PRO A 4 7.34 -26.07 31.11
C PRO A 4 7.44 -25.20 29.85
N PRO A 5 7.09 -25.75 28.67
CA PRO A 5 7.05 -24.98 27.44
C PRO A 5 6.05 -23.81 27.57
N PRO A 6 6.30 -22.68 26.89
CA PRO A 6 5.36 -21.56 26.89
C PRO A 6 4.00 -21.97 26.32
N PRO A 7 2.90 -21.34 26.77
CA PRO A 7 1.56 -21.65 26.29
C PRO A 7 1.40 -21.35 24.80
N GLU A 8 0.72 -22.25 24.08
CA GLU A 8 0.45 -22.11 22.65
C GLU A 8 -0.67 -21.09 22.40
N LEU A 9 -0.42 -20.13 21.50
CA LEU A 9 -1.43 -19.16 21.10
C LEU A 9 -2.32 -19.74 20.01
N VAL A 10 -3.60 -19.93 20.32
CA VAL A 10 -4.60 -20.45 19.37
C VAL A 10 -5.59 -19.36 18.97
N ARG A 11 -6.00 -19.36 17.70
CA ARG A 11 -7.06 -18.48 17.21
C ARG A 11 -8.41 -18.94 17.78
N GLU A 12 -9.13 -18.01 18.39
CA GLU A 12 -10.51 -18.22 18.83
C GLU A 12 -11.50 -17.62 17.82
N VAL A 13 -12.60 -18.32 17.55
CA VAL A 13 -13.72 -17.84 16.73
C VAL A 13 -14.95 -17.69 17.62
N ARG A 14 -15.43 -16.45 17.80
CA ARG A 14 -16.53 -16.13 18.72
C ARG A 14 -17.93 -16.31 18.11
N GLU A 15 -18.03 -16.23 16.79
CA GLU A 15 -19.30 -16.33 16.05
C GLU A 15 -19.11 -17.19 14.79
N ALA A 16 -20.14 -17.95 14.42
CA ALA A 16 -20.12 -18.75 13.21
C ALA A 16 -20.05 -17.85 11.96
N PRO A 17 -19.18 -18.14 10.99
CA PRO A 17 -19.07 -17.33 9.78
C PRO A 17 -20.30 -17.49 8.88
N ARG A 18 -20.59 -16.44 8.12
CA ARG A 18 -21.63 -16.41 7.06
C ARG A 18 -21.08 -15.84 5.77
N LEU A 19 -21.72 -16.15 4.64
CA LEU A 19 -21.38 -15.56 3.34
C LEU A 19 -21.62 -14.05 3.38
N GLN A 20 -20.56 -13.28 3.12
CA GLN A 20 -20.57 -11.82 3.11
C GLN A 20 -19.32 -11.29 2.38
N PHE A 21 -19.31 -10.01 2.03
CA PHE A 21 -18.07 -9.34 1.63
C PHE A 21 -17.14 -9.15 2.83
N VAL A 22 -15.84 -9.36 2.62
CA VAL A 22 -14.82 -9.17 3.66
C VAL A 22 -14.41 -7.70 3.71
N GLY A 23 -14.61 -7.05 4.86
CA GLY A 23 -14.20 -5.67 5.11
C GLY A 23 -12.69 -5.53 5.31
N ALA A 24 -11.92 -5.63 4.23
CA ALA A 24 -10.46 -5.52 4.23
C ALA A 24 -10.00 -4.48 3.21
N LEU A 25 -10.30 -3.20 3.48
CA LEU A 25 -9.86 -2.10 2.62
C LEU A 25 -8.33 -2.05 2.56
N GLY A 26 -7.77 -2.16 1.36
CA GLY A 26 -6.33 -2.21 1.13
C GLY A 26 -6.01 -2.28 -0.36
N TYR A 27 -4.80 -2.72 -0.69
CA TYR A 27 -4.38 -2.86 -2.08
C TYR A 27 -5.37 -3.67 -2.93
N VAL A 28 -5.88 -4.80 -2.40
CA VAL A 28 -6.85 -5.65 -3.09
C VAL A 28 -8.08 -4.87 -3.55
N SER A 29 -8.60 -3.97 -2.72
CA SER A 29 -9.76 -3.13 -3.04
C SER A 29 -9.50 -2.16 -4.19
N LEU A 30 -8.24 -1.82 -4.44
CA LEU A 30 -7.84 -0.87 -5.50
C LEU A 30 -7.57 -1.55 -6.85
N PHE A 31 -7.51 -2.88 -6.94
CA PHE A 31 -7.12 -3.60 -8.17
C PHE A 31 -7.85 -3.17 -9.44
N PRO A 32 -9.17 -2.92 -9.44
CA PRO A 32 -9.86 -2.42 -10.63
C PRO A 32 -9.27 -1.11 -11.16
N LEU A 33 -8.82 -0.22 -10.27
CA LEU A 33 -8.11 1.01 -10.63
C LEU A 33 -6.64 0.72 -11.00
N LEU A 34 -5.91 -0.06 -10.19
CA LEU A 34 -4.48 -0.33 -10.37
C LEU A 34 -4.16 -0.97 -11.73
N LEU A 35 -5.09 -1.79 -12.23
CA LEU A 35 -4.99 -2.45 -13.52
C LEU A 35 -5.73 -1.70 -14.65
N GLN A 36 -6.22 -0.49 -14.37
CA GLN A 36 -6.95 0.37 -15.32
C GLN A 36 -8.15 -0.32 -15.99
N LEU A 37 -8.88 -1.14 -15.23
CA LEU A 37 -10.07 -1.86 -15.70
C LEU A 37 -11.34 -1.01 -15.61
N LEU A 38 -11.31 0.08 -14.84
CA LEU A 38 -12.40 1.05 -14.78
C LEU A 38 -12.31 2.02 -15.96
N ARG A 39 -13.43 2.27 -16.63
CA ARG A 39 -13.51 3.37 -17.61
C ARG A 39 -13.34 4.73 -16.90
N PRO A 40 -12.80 5.76 -17.57
CA PRO A 40 -12.67 7.11 -17.00
C PRO A 40 -14.00 7.74 -16.53
N ASP A 41 -15.12 7.33 -17.13
CA ASP A 41 -16.49 7.75 -16.80
C ASP A 41 -17.21 6.80 -15.84
N SER A 42 -16.51 5.80 -15.28
CA SER A 42 -17.13 4.83 -14.37
C SER A 42 -17.67 5.52 -13.11
N PRO A 43 -18.93 5.27 -12.71
CA PRO A 43 -19.49 5.83 -11.48
C PRO A 43 -18.80 5.31 -10.21
N ARG A 44 -17.96 4.27 -10.32
CA ARG A 44 -17.19 3.71 -9.19
C ARG A 44 -15.84 4.37 -9.00
N LEU A 45 -15.29 5.02 -10.02
CA LEU A 45 -13.96 5.62 -9.98
C LEU A 45 -13.81 6.67 -8.85
N PRO A 46 -14.78 7.58 -8.62
CA PRO A 46 -14.69 8.55 -7.53
C PRO A 46 -14.52 7.87 -6.16
N ALA A 47 -15.30 6.83 -5.87
CA ALA A 47 -15.25 6.13 -4.59
C ALA A 47 -13.91 5.40 -4.35
N VAL A 48 -13.29 4.87 -5.42
CA VAL A 48 -11.96 4.25 -5.30
C VAL A 48 -10.88 5.30 -5.06
N LEU A 49 -10.97 6.47 -5.71
CA LEU A 49 -10.06 7.60 -5.47
C LEU A 49 -10.24 8.20 -4.06
N ASP A 50 -11.48 8.27 -3.56
CA ASP A 50 -11.78 8.68 -2.18
C ASP A 50 -11.10 7.74 -1.17
N ALA A 51 -11.29 6.43 -1.34
CA ALA A 51 -10.69 5.43 -0.47
C ALA A 51 -9.15 5.48 -0.51
N MET A 52 -8.56 5.66 -1.71
CA MET A 52 -7.12 5.81 -1.89
C MET A 52 -6.58 7.04 -1.14
N ARG A 53 -7.24 8.20 -1.27
CA ARG A 53 -6.77 9.47 -0.70
C ARG A 53 -7.00 9.61 0.81
N SER A 54 -7.80 8.73 1.41
CA SER A 54 -8.08 8.80 2.84
C SER A 54 -6.81 8.63 3.69
N GLU A 55 -6.32 9.70 4.31
CA GLU A 55 -5.17 9.69 5.24
C GLU A 55 -5.43 8.85 6.49
N ARG A 56 -6.70 8.79 6.90
CA ARG A 56 -7.17 7.93 7.98
C ARG A 56 -7.06 6.45 7.63
N GLN A 57 -6.98 6.11 6.34
CA GLN A 57 -7.00 4.73 5.85
C GLN A 57 -5.72 4.39 5.10
N LEU A 58 -5.59 4.76 3.83
CA LEU A 58 -4.53 4.26 2.94
C LEU A 58 -3.42 5.29 2.65
N TRP A 59 -3.72 6.59 2.66
CA TRP A 59 -2.75 7.61 2.28
C TRP A 59 -1.75 7.91 3.38
N THR A 60 -0.45 7.98 3.04
CA THR A 60 0.62 8.37 3.96
C THR A 60 1.59 9.36 3.29
N PRO A 61 2.42 10.07 4.08
CA PRO A 61 3.53 10.86 3.55
C PRO A 61 4.63 10.05 2.84
N PHE A 62 4.54 8.72 2.81
CA PHE A 62 5.58 7.81 2.28
C PHE A 62 5.08 6.91 1.14
N GLY A 63 3.79 6.96 0.82
CA GLY A 63 3.11 6.08 -0.15
C GLY A 63 1.77 5.54 0.35
N LEU A 64 1.14 4.64 -0.39
CA LEU A 64 -0.10 3.96 -0.02
C LEU A 64 0.17 2.77 0.90
N ARG A 65 -0.61 2.63 1.99
CA ARG A 65 -0.61 1.46 2.88
C ARG A 65 -1.15 0.22 2.17
N SER A 66 -0.58 -0.94 2.49
CA SER A 66 -1.11 -2.24 2.02
C SER A 66 -2.50 -2.59 2.56
N LEU A 67 -2.82 -2.12 3.76
CA LEU A 67 -4.09 -2.31 4.43
C LEU A 67 -4.46 -1.03 5.20
N ALA A 68 -5.73 -0.68 5.22
CA ALA A 68 -6.24 0.51 5.88
C ALA A 68 -5.94 0.48 7.39
N ARG A 69 -5.56 1.65 7.93
CA ARG A 69 -5.17 1.82 9.34
C ARG A 69 -6.29 1.52 10.33
N ASP A 70 -7.54 1.68 9.92
CA ASP A 70 -8.74 1.37 10.71
C ASP A 70 -9.18 -0.10 10.60
N SER A 71 -8.47 -0.93 9.83
CA SER A 71 -8.72 -2.36 9.80
C SER A 71 -8.37 -3.03 11.14
N PRO A 72 -9.17 -3.99 11.63
CA PRO A 72 -8.83 -4.77 12.81
C PRO A 72 -7.54 -5.61 12.62
N LEU A 73 -7.09 -5.80 11.38
CA LEU A 73 -5.86 -6.53 11.07
C LEU A 73 -4.65 -5.60 10.85
N TYR A 74 -4.81 -4.28 10.93
CA TYR A 74 -3.70 -3.35 10.76
C TYR A 74 -2.60 -3.62 11.80
N MET A 75 -1.38 -3.84 11.30
CA MET A 75 -0.18 -4.19 12.07
C MET A 75 -0.34 -5.41 12.99
N GLN A 76 -1.37 -6.24 12.80
CA GLN A 76 -1.56 -7.45 13.59
C GLN A 76 -0.70 -8.59 13.04
N ARG A 77 -0.06 -9.33 13.96
CA ARG A 77 0.67 -10.56 13.64
C ARG A 77 -0.31 -11.65 13.22
N ASN A 78 0.12 -12.60 12.40
CA ASN A 78 -0.72 -13.74 12.04
C ASN A 78 -0.57 -14.90 13.04
N THR A 79 0.64 -15.07 13.57
CA THR A 79 0.99 -16.05 14.60
C THR A 79 2.02 -15.45 15.57
N GLN A 80 2.49 -16.25 16.53
CA GLN A 80 3.62 -15.87 17.39
C GLN A 80 4.93 -15.61 16.62
N HIS A 81 5.07 -16.16 15.41
CA HIS A 81 6.30 -16.08 14.62
C HIS A 81 6.15 -15.26 13.34
N ASP A 82 4.91 -15.00 12.90
CA ASP A 82 4.62 -14.29 11.65
C ASP A 82 4.20 -12.83 11.92
N PRO A 83 5.11 -11.85 11.83
CA PRO A 83 4.77 -10.44 11.97
C PRO A 83 3.84 -9.94 10.84
N PRO A 84 3.20 -8.76 10.99
CA PRO A 84 2.46 -8.14 9.89
C PRO A 84 3.38 -7.88 8.70
N TYR A 85 2.90 -8.17 7.49
CA TYR A 85 3.67 -8.00 6.25
C TYR A 85 2.89 -7.12 5.25
N TRP A 86 1.78 -7.65 4.72
CA TRP A 86 0.82 -6.90 3.88
C TRP A 86 -0.33 -6.31 4.70
N ARG A 87 -0.04 -5.89 5.94
CA ARG A 87 -1.04 -5.39 6.92
C ARG A 87 -0.80 -3.94 7.33
N GLY A 88 -0.29 -3.13 6.41
CA GLY A 88 -0.18 -1.67 6.54
C GLY A 88 1.08 -1.07 5.93
N SER A 89 2.19 -1.81 5.86
CA SER A 89 3.44 -1.35 5.24
C SER A 89 3.26 -0.90 3.79
N VAL A 90 4.12 0.00 3.34
CA VAL A 90 4.14 0.58 2.00
C VAL A 90 5.05 -0.25 1.09
N TRP A 91 4.51 -0.72 -0.04
CA TRP A 91 5.22 -1.55 -1.00
C TRP A 91 5.34 -0.87 -2.36
N VAL A 92 6.55 -0.85 -2.93
CA VAL A 92 6.86 -0.06 -4.13
C VAL A 92 6.17 -0.62 -5.38
N ASN A 93 6.08 -1.94 -5.54
CA ASN A 93 5.40 -2.56 -6.69
C ASN A 93 3.94 -2.13 -6.85
N ILE A 94 3.15 -2.12 -5.77
CA ILE A 94 1.75 -1.70 -5.84
C ILE A 94 1.63 -0.19 -5.96
N ASN A 95 2.50 0.57 -5.31
CA ASN A 95 2.54 2.03 -5.47
C ASN A 95 2.92 2.43 -6.91
N TYR A 96 3.80 1.68 -7.58
CA TYR A 96 4.11 1.87 -9.00
C TYR A 96 2.86 1.70 -9.87
N LEU A 97 2.08 0.63 -9.66
CA LEU A 97 0.81 0.43 -10.37
C LEU A 97 -0.20 1.55 -10.09
N ALA A 98 -0.27 2.04 -8.85
CA ALA A 98 -1.12 3.16 -8.51
C ALA A 98 -0.72 4.44 -9.25
N LEU A 99 0.59 4.72 -9.31
CA LEU A 99 1.12 5.86 -10.06
C LEU A 99 0.85 5.75 -11.56
N ARG A 100 1.12 4.58 -12.16
CA ARG A 100 0.78 4.27 -13.56
C ARG A 100 -0.70 4.51 -13.85
N ALA A 101 -1.58 3.99 -12.99
CA ALA A 101 -3.01 4.16 -13.16
C ALA A 101 -3.44 5.63 -13.08
N LEU A 102 -3.01 6.35 -12.02
CA LEU A 102 -3.31 7.78 -11.85
C LEU A 102 -2.78 8.63 -13.00
N HIS A 103 -1.57 8.35 -13.49
CA HIS A 103 -1.00 8.98 -14.67
C HIS A 103 -1.87 8.76 -15.91
N GLY A 104 -2.32 7.53 -16.15
CA GLY A 104 -3.23 7.22 -17.27
C GLY A 104 -4.58 7.93 -17.18
N TYR A 105 -5.21 7.97 -16.00
CA TYR A 105 -6.47 8.72 -15.81
C TYR A 105 -6.28 10.24 -15.91
N ALA A 106 -5.11 10.77 -15.54
CA ALA A 106 -4.77 12.18 -15.71
C ALA A 106 -4.58 12.57 -17.20
N GLY A 107 -4.12 11.63 -18.02
CA GLY A 107 -3.94 11.79 -19.47
C GLY A 107 -5.18 11.51 -20.32
N THR A 108 -6.24 10.96 -19.73
CA THR A 108 -7.46 10.57 -20.46
C THR A 108 -8.62 11.52 -20.11
N GLU A 109 -9.46 11.85 -21.10
CA GLU A 109 -10.67 12.63 -20.84
C GLU A 109 -11.62 11.88 -19.90
N GLY A 110 -12.11 12.57 -18.88
CA GLY A 110 -13.08 12.02 -17.94
C GLY A 110 -13.30 12.92 -16.71
N PRO A 111 -14.39 12.71 -15.95
CA PRO A 111 -14.76 13.56 -14.84
C PRO A 111 -13.76 13.59 -13.68
N GLN A 112 -12.87 12.60 -13.58
CA GLN A 112 -11.88 12.48 -12.50
C GLN A 112 -10.45 12.83 -12.94
N ARG A 113 -10.26 13.35 -14.16
CA ARG A 113 -8.94 13.64 -14.75
C ARG A 113 -8.06 14.52 -13.86
N GLU A 114 -8.58 15.69 -13.47
CA GLU A 114 -7.82 16.66 -12.65
C GLU A 114 -7.47 16.08 -11.28
N ARG A 115 -8.44 15.40 -10.66
CA ARG A 115 -8.26 14.72 -9.39
C ARG A 115 -7.18 13.62 -9.46
N ALA A 116 -7.18 12.82 -10.53
CA ALA A 116 -6.15 11.80 -10.75
C ALA A 116 -4.76 12.45 -10.91
N ALA A 117 -4.68 13.58 -11.62
CA ALA A 117 -3.43 14.33 -11.80
C ALA A 117 -2.87 14.91 -10.49
N GLU A 118 -3.74 15.38 -9.59
CA GLU A 118 -3.36 15.83 -8.24
C GLU A 118 -2.81 14.69 -7.39
N LEU A 119 -3.55 13.57 -7.33
CA LEU A 119 -3.14 12.39 -6.57
C LEU A 119 -1.83 11.80 -7.11
N TYR A 120 -1.67 11.74 -8.43
CA TYR A 120 -0.44 11.31 -9.08
C TYR A 120 0.77 12.11 -8.59
N ARG A 121 0.70 13.45 -8.71
CA ARG A 121 1.80 14.35 -8.34
C ARG A 121 2.19 14.21 -6.87
N GLU A 122 1.21 14.13 -5.99
CA GLU A 122 1.49 14.01 -4.55
C GLU A 122 2.01 12.63 -4.17
N LEU A 123 1.39 11.55 -4.64
CA LEU A 123 1.84 10.19 -4.33
C LEU A 123 3.26 9.96 -4.84
N ARG A 124 3.56 10.44 -6.06
CA ARG A 124 4.88 10.32 -6.67
C ARG A 124 5.93 11.02 -5.82
N ARG A 125 5.66 12.27 -5.41
CA ARG A 125 6.55 13.04 -4.54
C ARG A 125 6.79 12.33 -3.20
N ASN A 126 5.72 11.88 -2.54
CA ASN A 126 5.81 11.20 -1.24
C ASN A 126 6.67 9.93 -1.31
N LEU A 127 6.42 9.09 -2.32
CA LEU A 127 7.17 7.84 -2.52
C LEU A 127 8.65 8.12 -2.82
N MET A 128 8.95 8.98 -3.81
CA MET A 128 10.33 9.28 -4.20
C MET A 128 11.12 9.93 -3.05
N ALA A 129 10.53 10.90 -2.36
CA ALA A 129 11.19 11.57 -1.25
C ALA A 129 11.55 10.59 -0.12
N ASN A 130 10.64 9.66 0.19
CA ASN A 130 10.91 8.66 1.22
C ASN A 130 12.03 7.69 0.79
N LEU A 131 11.94 7.14 -0.43
CA LEU A 131 12.95 6.19 -0.93
C LEU A 131 14.33 6.84 -1.03
N TYR A 132 14.40 8.08 -1.53
CA TYR A 132 15.65 8.85 -1.60
C TYR A 132 16.22 9.08 -0.20
N ARG A 133 15.40 9.54 0.77
CA ARG A 133 15.85 9.73 2.15
C ARG A 133 16.41 8.45 2.74
N GLN A 134 15.70 7.33 2.62
CA GLN A 134 16.15 6.05 3.15
C GLN A 134 17.41 5.52 2.48
N HIS A 135 17.53 5.68 1.17
CA HIS A 135 18.76 5.33 0.46
C HIS A 135 19.94 6.21 0.90
N ALA A 136 19.74 7.53 1.04
CA ALA A 136 20.79 8.45 1.48
C ALA A 136 21.25 8.17 2.92
N GLU A 137 20.33 7.82 3.83
CA GLU A 137 20.63 7.53 5.24
C GLU A 137 21.26 6.15 5.45
N SER A 138 20.83 5.13 4.70
CA SER A 138 21.21 3.73 4.95
C SER A 138 22.10 3.10 3.88
N GLY A 139 22.20 3.71 2.70
CA GLY A 139 22.88 3.14 1.53
C GLY A 139 22.09 2.06 0.78
N PHE A 140 20.83 1.80 1.16
CA PHE A 140 20.05 0.68 0.62
C PHE A 140 18.64 1.05 0.19
N LEU A 141 18.15 0.31 -0.80
CA LEU A 141 16.71 0.11 -1.02
C LEU A 141 16.23 -1.10 -0.20
N TRP A 142 15.00 -0.98 0.28
CA TRP A 142 14.40 -1.94 1.19
C TRP A 142 13.17 -2.59 0.54
N GLU A 143 12.82 -3.76 1.03
CA GLU A 143 11.69 -4.54 0.52
C GLU A 143 10.35 -3.83 0.68
N HIS A 144 10.13 -3.23 1.85
CA HIS A 144 8.97 -2.40 2.15
C HIS A 144 9.33 -1.28 3.14
N TYR A 145 8.41 -0.34 3.33
CA TYR A 145 8.63 0.84 4.16
C TYR A 145 7.53 0.98 5.22
N SER A 146 7.92 1.47 6.40
CA SER A 146 7.00 1.81 7.48
C SER A 146 6.02 2.90 7.02
N ASP A 147 4.73 2.70 7.24
CA ASP A 147 3.71 3.69 6.90
C ASP A 147 3.65 4.88 7.88
N SER A 148 4.23 4.70 9.07
CA SER A 148 4.24 5.71 10.14
C SER A 148 5.50 6.55 10.18
N THR A 149 6.65 5.97 9.79
CA THR A 149 7.96 6.63 9.85
C THR A 149 8.67 6.73 8.51
N GLY A 150 8.21 5.99 7.50
CA GLY A 150 8.90 5.87 6.22
C GLY A 150 10.17 5.03 6.28
N ARG A 151 10.55 4.50 7.45
CA ARG A 151 11.79 3.73 7.62
C ARG A 151 11.76 2.45 6.77
N GLY A 152 12.86 2.15 6.09
CA GLY A 152 13.06 0.88 5.39
C GLY A 152 12.94 -0.33 6.32
N GLN A 153 12.31 -1.40 5.83
CA GLN A 153 12.01 -2.64 6.57
C GLN A 153 12.08 -3.86 5.65
N GLY A 154 12.12 -5.05 6.24
CA GLY A 154 12.20 -6.31 5.51
C GLY A 154 13.60 -6.57 4.99
N CYS A 155 13.69 -7.31 3.88
CA CYS A 155 14.98 -7.64 3.28
C CYS A 155 15.70 -6.41 2.71
N HIS A 156 17.03 -6.43 2.79
CA HIS A 156 17.94 -5.48 2.14
C HIS A 156 19.29 -6.15 1.80
N PRO A 157 20.03 -5.68 0.78
CA PRO A 157 19.59 -4.76 -0.26
C PRO A 157 18.44 -5.37 -1.07
N PHE A 158 17.41 -4.58 -1.38
CA PHE A 158 16.27 -5.03 -2.18
C PHE A 158 16.11 -4.18 -3.44
N ALA A 159 17.05 -4.31 -4.37
CA ALA A 159 16.88 -3.83 -5.74
C ALA A 159 16.03 -4.81 -6.59
N GLY A 160 15.05 -5.48 -5.96
CA GLY A 160 13.98 -6.20 -6.65
C GLY A 160 12.94 -5.21 -7.17
N TRP A 161 11.66 -5.40 -6.85
CA TRP A 161 10.65 -4.43 -7.30
C TRP A 161 10.81 -3.02 -6.74
N SER A 162 11.58 -2.81 -5.67
CA SER A 162 11.85 -1.45 -5.19
C SER A 162 12.69 -0.64 -6.18
N ALA A 163 13.37 -1.29 -7.13
CA ALA A 163 14.05 -0.63 -8.24
C ALA A 163 13.08 0.06 -9.23
N LEU A 164 11.77 -0.25 -9.20
CA LEU A 164 10.75 0.46 -9.99
C LEU A 164 10.70 1.96 -9.68
N VAL A 165 11.29 2.42 -8.57
CA VAL A 165 11.47 3.85 -8.28
C VAL A 165 12.18 4.59 -9.42
N VAL A 166 13.08 3.93 -10.16
CA VAL A 166 13.76 4.53 -11.31
C VAL A 166 12.75 4.86 -12.43
N LEU A 167 11.83 3.94 -12.73
CA LEU A 167 10.76 4.19 -13.70
C LEU A 167 9.79 5.28 -13.22
N VAL A 168 9.49 5.30 -11.91
CA VAL A 168 8.72 6.39 -11.30
C VAL A 168 9.41 7.75 -11.47
N MET A 169 10.73 7.81 -11.30
CA MET A 169 11.52 9.04 -11.51
C MET A 169 11.53 9.47 -12.98
N ALA A 170 11.58 8.52 -13.91
CA ALA A 170 11.51 8.78 -15.35
C ALA A 170 10.09 9.07 -15.88
N GLU A 171 9.06 8.78 -15.08
CA GLU A 171 7.64 8.84 -15.49
C GLU A 171 7.31 7.87 -16.65
N ASP A 172 7.96 6.70 -16.64
CA ASP A 172 7.81 5.63 -17.63
C ASP A 172 6.92 4.48 -17.08
N TYR A 173 5.74 4.29 -17.67
CA TYR A 173 4.62 3.51 -17.12
C TYR A 173 3.92 2.61 -18.15
#